data_AF-A0A0Q6ZI15-F1
#
_entry.id   AF-A0A0Q6ZI15-F1
#
_cell.length_a   1.000
_cell.length_b   1.000
_cell.length_c   1.000
_cell.angle_alpha   90.00
_cell.angle_beta   90.00
_cell.angle_gamma   90.00
#
_symmetry.space_group_name_H-M   'P 1'
#
loop_
_entity.id
_entity.type
_entity.pdbx_description
1 polymer ?
#
loop_
_entity_poly.entity_id
_entity_poly.type
_entity_poly.pdbx_seq_one_letter_code
_entity_poly.pdbx_strand_id
1 'polypeptide(L)'
;MCTLAACEYGSEPDPLKNALLDAPPELVFKGQLAGQFTHLVVHDCAVYKIEGQSAKDMTWTVVLETEPYPFFTSCDRQSLSKGKESVTVELGRMAFGAGGCCATGGTYRTNDGRGWKKL
;
A
#
# COMPACT_ATOMS: atom_id res chain seq x y z
N MET A 1 -37.20 -26.75 -14.64
CA MET A 1 -35.84 -27.05 -15.14
C MET A 1 -35.03 -25.75 -15.14
N CYS A 2 -33.90 -25.75 -14.45
CA CYS A 2 -32.82 -24.74 -14.41
C CYS A 2 -33.20 -23.26 -14.26
N THR A 3 -33.21 -22.76 -13.01
CA THR A 3 -32.88 -21.36 -12.72
C THR A 3 -31.41 -21.28 -12.35
N LEU A 4 -30.61 -20.69 -13.24
CA LEU A 4 -29.17 -20.46 -13.08
C LEU A 4 -28.92 -19.67 -11.78
N ALA A 5 -28.36 -20.34 -10.78
CA ALA A 5 -27.74 -19.72 -9.63
C ALA A 5 -26.37 -19.18 -10.04
N ALA A 6 -26.35 -18.02 -10.69
CA ALA A 6 -25.19 -17.15 -10.67
C ALA A 6 -25.39 -16.20 -9.48
N CYS A 7 -24.97 -16.65 -8.29
CA CYS A 7 -24.59 -15.72 -7.24
C CYS A 7 -23.35 -15.01 -7.77
N GLU A 8 -23.55 -13.94 -8.54
CA GLU A 8 -22.52 -12.92 -8.71
C GLU A 8 -22.25 -12.41 -7.29
N TYR A 9 -21.20 -12.95 -6.67
CA TYR A 9 -20.62 -12.42 -5.44
C TYR A 9 -20.22 -10.98 -5.76
N GLY A 10 -21.17 -10.07 -5.58
CA GLY A 10 -20.94 -8.64 -5.60
C GLY A 10 -19.85 -8.40 -4.58
N SER A 11 -18.66 -8.10 -5.07
CA SER A 11 -17.53 -7.72 -4.23
C SER A 11 -18.04 -6.68 -3.25
N GLU A 12 -18.10 -7.05 -1.97
CA GLU A 12 -18.39 -6.12 -0.89
C GLU A 12 -17.51 -4.88 -1.10
N PRO A 13 -18.06 -3.66 -0.90
CA PRO A 13 -17.28 -2.44 -1.01
C PRO A 13 -16.24 -2.47 0.11
N ASP A 14 -15.09 -3.07 -0.17
CA ASP A 14 -14.01 -3.15 0.78
C ASP A 14 -13.59 -1.70 1.09
N PRO A 15 -13.80 -1.22 2.34
CA PRO A 15 -13.49 0.16 2.68
C PRO A 15 -12.02 0.48 2.43
N LEU A 16 -11.13 -0.51 2.54
CA LEU A 16 -9.73 -0.38 2.15
C LEU A 16 -9.59 -0.19 0.65
N LYS A 17 -10.35 -0.92 -0.18
CA LYS A 17 -10.34 -0.74 -1.64
C LYS A 17 -10.75 0.68 -2.03
N ASN A 18 -11.79 1.23 -1.41
CA ASN A 18 -12.18 2.62 -1.67
C ASN A 18 -11.11 3.61 -1.20
N ALA A 19 -10.53 3.42 -0.03
CA ALA A 19 -9.47 4.27 0.49
C ALA A 19 -8.18 4.22 -0.35
N LEU A 20 -7.85 3.08 -0.93
CA LEU A 20 -6.72 2.90 -1.83
C LEU A 20 -6.98 3.51 -3.22
N LEU A 21 -8.23 3.52 -3.68
CA LEU A 21 -8.63 4.19 -4.93
C LEU A 21 -8.67 5.72 -4.77
N ASP A 22 -9.07 6.20 -3.59
CA ASP A 22 -9.09 7.62 -3.23
C ASP A 22 -7.71 8.14 -2.76
N ALA A 23 -6.72 7.25 -2.61
CA ALA A 23 -5.41 7.61 -2.14
C ALA A 23 -4.79 8.74 -2.99
N PRO A 24 -4.19 9.76 -2.34
CA PRO A 24 -3.67 10.91 -3.05
C PRO A 24 -2.53 10.51 -3.99
N PRO A 25 -2.39 11.18 -5.14
CA PRO A 25 -1.44 10.78 -6.19
C PRO A 25 0.03 10.84 -5.73
N GLU A 26 0.34 11.60 -4.68
CA GLU A 26 1.66 11.65 -4.05
C GLU A 26 2.04 10.35 -3.32
N LEU A 27 1.07 9.51 -2.99
CA LEU A 27 1.23 8.20 -2.35
C LEU A 27 1.03 7.05 -3.33
N VAL A 28 0.76 7.37 -4.60
CA VAL A 28 0.51 6.39 -5.65
C VAL A 28 1.69 6.37 -6.61
N PHE A 29 2.33 5.22 -6.75
CA PHE A 29 3.32 4.97 -7.78
C PHE A 29 2.71 4.16 -8.92
N LYS A 30 2.80 4.71 -10.13
CA LYS A 30 2.50 4.02 -11.38
C LYS A 30 3.72 4.13 -12.27
N GLY A 31 4.41 3.02 -12.50
CA GLY A 31 5.63 3.04 -13.30
C GLY A 31 6.19 1.66 -13.53
N GLN A 32 7.29 1.58 -14.26
CA GLN A 32 7.98 0.32 -14.51
C GLN A 32 9.06 0.10 -13.45
N LEU A 33 9.04 -1.06 -12.79
CA LEU A 33 10.06 -1.52 -11.86
C LEU A 33 10.58 -2.88 -12.32
N ALA A 34 11.90 -3.03 -12.39
CA ALA A 34 12.53 -4.24 -12.92
C ALA A 34 11.92 -4.72 -14.27
N GLY A 35 11.54 -3.79 -15.15
CA GLY A 35 10.92 -4.09 -16.45
C GLY A 35 9.42 -4.44 -16.41
N GLN A 36 8.80 -4.49 -15.23
CA GLN A 36 7.37 -4.79 -15.06
C GLN A 36 6.59 -3.54 -14.69
N PHE A 37 5.40 -3.35 -15.27
CA PHE A 37 4.54 -2.25 -14.86
C PHE A 37 3.97 -2.56 -13.47
N THR A 38 4.38 -1.75 -12.50
CA THR A 38 4.03 -1.92 -11.10
C THR A 38 3.24 -0.71 -10.64
N HIS A 39 2.10 -1.00 -10.02
CA HIS A 39 1.26 -0.01 -9.36
C HIS A 39 1.37 -0.24 -7.85
N LEU A 40 1.91 0.74 -7.12
CA LEU A 40 2.00 0.71 -5.67
C LEU A 40 1.17 1.86 -5.10
N VAL A 41 0.53 1.61 -3.97
CA VAL A 41 -0.23 2.62 -3.22
C VAL A 41 0.22 2.55 -1.77
N VAL A 42 0.63 3.69 -1.23
CA VAL A 42 0.93 3.84 0.19
C VAL A 42 -0.34 4.31 0.89
N HIS A 43 -0.77 3.55 1.88
CA HIS A 43 -1.92 3.88 2.70
C HIS A 43 -1.69 3.37 4.12
N ASP A 44 -2.03 4.20 5.10
CA ASP A 44 -1.88 3.88 6.52
C ASP A 44 -0.49 3.33 6.91
N CYS A 45 0.58 3.94 6.39
CA CYS A 45 1.96 3.50 6.63
C CYS A 45 2.22 2.03 6.23
N ALA A 46 1.49 1.54 5.22
CA ALA A 46 1.68 0.27 4.53
C ALA A 46 1.69 0.50 3.01
N VAL A 47 2.34 -0.39 2.27
CA VAL A 47 2.42 -0.35 0.81
C VAL A 47 1.70 -1.54 0.21
N TYR A 48 0.72 -1.23 -0.62
CA TYR A 48 -0.11 -2.16 -1.34
C TYR A 48 0.33 -2.18 -2.79
N LYS A 49 0.64 -3.36 -3.30
CA LYS A 49 0.84 -3.58 -4.73
C LYS A 49 -0.49 -3.94 -5.35
N ILE A 50 -0.82 -3.28 -6.46
CA ILE A 50 -2.00 -3.62 -7.24
C ILE A 50 -1.62 -4.44 -8.45
N GLU A 51 -2.27 -5.58 -8.58
CA GLU A 51 -2.11 -6.53 -9.67
C GLU A 51 -3.47 -6.72 -10.35
N GLY A 52 -3.62 -6.23 -11.58
CA GLY A 52 -4.87 -6.33 -12.34
C GLY A 52 -5.04 -5.18 -13.32
N GLN A 53 -5.78 -5.42 -14.41
CA GLN A 53 -5.97 -4.45 -15.50
C GLN A 53 -7.27 -3.65 -15.38
N SER A 54 -8.18 -4.01 -14.46
CA SER A 54 -9.48 -3.37 -14.29
C SER A 54 -9.85 -3.25 -12.82
N ALA A 55 -10.57 -2.18 -12.46
CA ALA A 55 -10.99 -1.91 -11.08
C ALA A 55 -11.87 -3.02 -10.46
N LYS A 56 -12.52 -3.85 -11.30
CA LYS A 56 -13.26 -5.04 -10.88
C LYS A 56 -12.37 -6.24 -10.54
N ASP A 57 -11.22 -6.37 -11.21
CA ASP A 57 -10.29 -7.52 -11.11
C ASP A 57 -8.91 -7.10 -10.58
N MET A 58 -8.84 -5.97 -9.88
CA MET A 58 -7.62 -5.52 -9.21
C MET A 58 -7.46 -6.28 -7.89
N THR A 59 -6.43 -7.11 -7.83
CA THR A 59 -5.95 -7.76 -6.62
C THR A 59 -4.97 -6.84 -5.92
N TRP A 60 -5.15 -6.66 -4.62
CA TRP A 60 -4.29 -5.83 -3.78
C TRP A 60 -3.50 -6.74 -2.86
N THR A 61 -2.18 -6.64 -2.92
CA THR A 61 -1.28 -7.45 -2.12
C THR A 61 -0.44 -6.52 -1.25
N VAL A 62 -0.47 -6.71 0.06
CA VAL A 62 0.44 -6.01 0.97
C VAL A 62 1.85 -6.50 0.69
N VAL A 63 2.73 -5.61 0.25
CA VAL A 63 4.15 -5.93 -0.04
C VAL A 63 5.09 -5.38 1.02
N LEU A 64 4.65 -4.37 1.77
CA LEU A 64 5.40 -3.81 2.89
C LEU A 64 4.42 -3.28 3.92
N GLU A 65 4.64 -3.65 5.17
CA GLU A 65 3.97 -3.09 6.33
C GLU A 65 5.02 -2.76 7.39
N THR A 66 4.79 -1.68 8.13
CA THR A 66 5.64 -1.34 9.28
C THR A 66 5.35 -2.28 10.45
N GLU A 67 6.36 -2.50 11.30
CA GLU A 67 6.29 -3.45 12.41
C GLU A 67 5.01 -3.25 13.27
N PRO A 68 4.27 -4.33 13.56
CA PRO A 68 3.06 -4.23 14.37
C PRO A 68 3.42 -3.77 15.78
N TYR A 69 2.88 -2.62 16.19
CA TYR A 69 3.14 -2.05 17.50
C TYR A 69 2.04 -2.48 18.49
N PRO A 70 2.38 -2.86 19.73
CA PRO A 70 1.39 -3.37 20.70
C PRO A 70 0.39 -2.32 21.19
N PHE A 71 0.62 -1.03 20.91
CA PHE A 71 -0.30 0.06 21.22
C PHE A 71 -0.90 0.67 19.96
N PHE A 72 -2.03 1.38 20.12
CA PHE A 72 -2.64 2.15 19.03
C PHE A 72 -1.62 3.15 18.47
N THR A 73 -1.21 2.90 17.23
CA THR A 73 -0.37 3.80 16.45
C THR A 73 -1.20 4.35 15.30
N SER A 74 -0.89 5.58 14.90
CA SER A 74 -1.47 6.22 13.73
C SER A 74 -0.35 6.59 12.77
N CYS A 75 -0.62 6.50 11.47
CA CYS A 75 0.32 7.00 10.48
C CYS A 75 0.44 8.52 10.62
N ASP A 76 1.63 8.99 10.96
CA ASP A 76 1.94 10.41 11.14
C ASP A 76 2.69 10.95 9.92
N ARG A 77 3.60 10.13 9.39
CA ARG A 77 4.42 10.47 8.23
C ARG A 77 4.36 9.36 7.20
N GLN A 78 3.93 9.69 6.00
CA GLN A 78 4.07 8.81 4.85
C GLN A 78 4.46 9.62 3.62
N SER A 79 5.40 9.10 2.85
CA SER A 79 5.83 9.75 1.61
C SER A 79 6.31 8.70 0.63
N LEU A 80 5.98 8.89 -0.64
CA LEU A 80 6.48 8.04 -1.72
C LEU A 80 7.34 8.88 -2.66
N SER A 81 8.52 8.37 -2.98
CA SER A 81 9.49 8.98 -3.87
C SER A 81 9.88 7.99 -4.96
N LYS A 82 9.70 8.39 -6.22
CA LYS A 82 10.19 7.59 -7.34
C LYS A 82 11.65 7.93 -7.66
N GLY A 83 12.48 6.91 -7.75
CA GLY A 83 13.80 6.95 -8.39
C GLY A 83 13.72 6.54 -9.86
N LYS A 84 14.89 6.41 -10.51
CA LYS A 84 14.99 5.96 -11.91
C LYS A 84 14.49 4.52 -12.11
N GLU A 85 14.90 3.62 -11.23
CA GLU A 85 14.56 2.18 -11.26
C GLU A 85 14.29 1.64 -9.86
N SER A 86 14.03 2.53 -8.91
CA SER A 86 13.72 2.17 -7.52
C SER A 86 12.61 3.06 -7.00
N VAL A 87 11.80 2.55 -6.08
CA VAL A 87 10.84 3.33 -5.31
C VAL A 87 11.33 3.38 -3.88
N THR A 88 11.29 4.56 -3.30
CA THR A 88 11.59 4.79 -1.90
C THR A 88 10.33 5.29 -1.22
N VAL A 89 9.98 4.70 -0.09
CA VAL A 89 8.89 5.16 0.75
C VAL A 89 9.44 5.49 2.12
N GLU A 90 8.95 6.57 2.69
CA GLU A 90 9.21 6.92 4.09
C GLU A 90 7.91 6.67 4.84
N LEU A 91 7.98 5.86 5.90
CA LEU A 91 6.84 5.50 6.72
C LEU A 91 7.19 5.80 8.17
N GLY A 92 6.30 6.50 8.87
CA GLY A 92 6.45 6.90 10.25
C GLY A 92 5.11 6.79 10.96
N ARG A 93 5.00 5.80 11.84
CA ARG A 93 3.86 5.63 12.74
C ARG A 93 4.19 6.28 14.07
N MET A 94 3.30 7.14 14.54
CA MET A 94 3.37 7.72 15.87
C MET A 94 2.52 6.89 16.83
N ALA A 95 3.08 6.53 17.98
CA ALA A 95 2.28 5.99 19.06
C ALA A 95 1.60 7.15 19.80
N PHE A 96 0.29 7.00 20.02
CA PHE A 96 -0.48 8.01 20.72
C PHE A 96 0.05 8.17 22.15
N GLY A 97 0.54 9.36 22.51
CA GLY A 97 1.06 9.68 23.84
C GLY A 97 2.58 9.51 24.04
N ALA A 98 3.32 9.07 23.02
CA ALA A 98 4.79 9.12 23.05
C ALA A 98 5.26 10.54 22.67
N GLY A 99 5.73 11.33 23.64
CA GLY A 99 6.23 12.71 23.44
C GLY A 99 7.56 12.81 22.66
N GLY A 100 7.83 11.90 21.72
CA GLY A 100 9.03 11.83 20.90
C GLY A 100 8.74 11.32 19.49
N CYS A 101 9.58 11.71 18.52
CA CYS A 101 9.41 11.40 17.10
C CYS A 101 9.30 9.88 16.83
N CYS A 102 8.27 9.49 16.06
CA CYS A 102 7.95 8.18 15.46
C CYS A 102 8.24 6.93 16.33
N ALA A 103 7.19 6.23 16.77
CA ALA A 103 7.31 4.98 17.53
C ALA A 103 7.84 3.81 16.68
N THR A 104 7.36 3.69 15.44
CA THR A 104 7.88 2.75 14.45
C THR A 104 7.94 3.43 13.10
N GLY A 105 9.02 3.18 12.35
CA GLY A 105 9.18 3.82 11.05
C GLY A 105 10.56 3.60 10.45
N GLY A 106 10.69 4.08 9.22
CA GLY A 106 11.94 4.09 8.48
C GLY A 106 11.71 4.40 7.00
N THR A 107 12.82 4.59 6.32
CA THR A 107 12.86 4.71 4.87
C THR A 107 13.07 3.33 4.27
N TYR A 108 12.20 2.91 3.37
CA TYR A 108 12.26 1.63 2.69
C TYR A 108 12.45 1.85 1.20
N ARG A 109 13.25 1.00 0.58
CA ARG A 109 13.54 1.04 -0.86
C ARG A 109 13.23 -0.30 -1.51
N THR A 110 12.59 -0.26 -2.67
CA THR A 110 12.37 -1.42 -3.53
C THR A 110 12.85 -1.12 -4.96
N ASN A 111 13.29 -2.15 -5.68
CA ASN A 111 13.65 -2.03 -7.10
C ASN A 111 12.69 -2.82 -8.00
N ASP A 112 11.90 -3.70 -7.41
CA ASP A 112 11.02 -4.67 -8.07
C ASP A 112 9.55 -4.53 -7.63
N GLY A 113 9.27 -3.76 -6.58
CA GLY A 113 7.94 -3.52 -6.05
C GLY A 113 7.42 -4.61 -5.11
N ARG A 114 8.21 -5.65 -4.82
CA ARG A 114 7.88 -6.70 -3.84
C ARG A 114 8.95 -6.81 -2.74
N GLY A 115 10.22 -6.76 -3.10
CA GLY A 115 11.34 -6.78 -2.18
C GLY A 115 11.63 -5.38 -1.64
N TRP A 116 11.43 -5.18 -0.34
CA TRP A 116 11.71 -3.91 0.33
C TRP A 116 12.90 -4.04 1.27
N LYS A 117 13.82 -3.08 1.19
CA LYS A 117 14.98 -2.96 2.08
C LYS A 117 14.86 -1.67 2.88
N LYS A 118 14.95 -1.78 4.20
CA LYS A 118 15.08 -0.61 5.08
C LYS A 118 16.47 0.00 4.86
N LEU A 119 16.52 1.33 4.68
CA LEU A 119 17.75 2.12 4.57
C LEU A 119 18.21 2.61 5.95
#